data_AF-A0A0A0KQX1-F1
#
_entry.id   AF-A0A0A0KQX1-F1
#
_cell.length_a   1.000
_cell.length_b   1.000
_cell.length_c   1.000
_cell.angle_alpha   90.00
_cell.angle_beta   90.00
_cell.angle_gamma   90.00
#
_symmetry.space_group_name_H-M   'P 1'
#
loop_
_entity.id
_entity.type
_entity.pdbx_description
1 polymer ?
#
loop_
_entity_poly.entity_id
_entity_poly.type
_entity_poly.pdbx_seq_one_letter_code
_entity_poly.pdbx_strand_id
1 'polypeptide(L)' 'MDIEIVEAMRLCLEILKVVVEPSGAIGLAAVLSDSFKQNPSWKDCNSIGIILSGGNVDLGMLWNSYKN' A
#
# COMPACT_ATOMS: atom_id res chain seq x y z
N MET A 1 8.34 8.16 3.30
CA MET A 1 6.97 8.10 3.82
C MET A 1 5.94 8.26 2.72
N ASP A 2 5.66 9.44 2.19
CA ASP A 2 4.53 9.58 1.24
C ASP A 2 4.72 8.81 -0.07
N ILE A 3 5.94 8.79 -0.62
CA ILE A 3 6.27 8.02 -1.84
C ILE A 3 6.09 6.51 -1.63
N GLU A 4 6.46 6.00 -0.46
CA GLU A 4 6.33 4.57 -0.13
C GLU A 4 4.86 4.17 0.03
N ILE A 5 4.04 5.06 0.59
CA ILE A 5 2.59 4.87 0.69
C ILE A 5 1.97 4.86 -0.71
N VAL A 6 2.33 5.79 -1.59
CA VAL A 6 1.83 5.83 -2.97
C VAL A 6 2.22 4.57 -3.74
N GLU A 7 3.47 4.10 -3.60
CA GLU A 7 3.89 2.86 -4.26
C GLU A 7 3.16 1.64 -3.68
N ALA A 8 2.94 1.59 -2.36
CA ALA A 8 2.14 0.53 -1.75
C ALA A 8 0.68 0.55 -2.26
N MET A 9 0.05 1.72 -2.38
CA MET A 9 -1.28 1.88 -2.95
C MET A 9 -1.31 1.40 -4.42
N ARG A 10 -0.28 1.73 -5.20
CA ARG A 10 -0.12 1.29 -6.59
C ARG A 10 -0.03 -0.24 -6.68
N LEU A 11 0.76 -0.88 -5.83
CA LEU A 11 0.87 -2.34 -5.78
C LEU A 11 -0.44 -3.00 -5.36
N CYS A 12 -1.18 -2.43 -4.40
CA CYS A 12 -2.52 -2.89 -4.05
C CYS A 12 -3.47 -2.86 -5.25
N LEU A 13 -3.44 -1.80 -6.06
CA LEU A 13 -4.29 -1.68 -7.24
C LEU A 13 -3.83 -2.58 -8.40
N GLU A 14 -2.54 -2.60 -8.70
CA GLU A 14 -1.99 -3.31 -9.87
C GLU A 14 -1.94 -4.82 -9.65
N ILE A 15 -1.62 -5.28 -8.43
CA ILE A 15 -1.43 -6.70 -8.13
C ILE A 15 -2.67 -7.28 -7.46
N LEU A 16 -3.11 -6.68 -6.35
CA LEU A 16 -4.23 -7.21 -5.56
C LEU A 16 -5.60 -6.86 -6.16
N LYS A 17 -5.65 -5.86 -7.07
CA LYS A 17 -6.88 -5.30 -7.66
C LYS A 17 -7.82 -4.70 -6.62
N VAL A 18 -7.26 -4.22 -5.50
CA VAL A 18 -8.00 -3.60 -4.40
C VAL A 18 -7.66 -2.11 -4.35
N VAL A 19 -8.69 -1.27 -4.33
CA VAL A 19 -8.54 0.17 -4.07
C VAL A 19 -8.43 0.38 -2.58
N VAL A 20 -7.32 0.96 -2.15
CA VAL A 20 -7.03 1.28 -0.75
C VAL A 20 -6.80 2.79 -0.60
N GLU A 21 -7.15 3.34 0.55
CA GLU A 21 -6.79 4.72 0.90
C GLU A 21 -5.34 4.77 1.45
N PRO A 22 -4.70 5.95 1.53
CA PRO A 22 -3.33 6.07 2.03
C PRO A 22 -3.12 5.41 3.40
N SER A 23 -4.03 5.63 4.36
CA SER A 23 -4.01 5.00 5.69
C SER A 23 -4.08 3.48 5.62
N GLY A 24 -4.88 2.93 4.71
CA GLY A 24 -5.04 1.48 4.51
C GLY A 24 -3.80 0.80 3.92
N ALA A 25 -2.93 1.56 3.23
CA ALA A 25 -1.71 1.02 2.60
C ALA A 25 -0.46 1.11 3.51
N ILE A 26 -0.54 1.79 4.66
CA ILE A 26 0.63 2.02 5.55
C ILE A 26 1.28 0.70 5.99
N GLY A 27 0.49 -0.33 6.28
CA GLY A 27 1.02 -1.64 6.67
C GLY A 27 1.89 -2.28 5.58
N LEU A 28 1.46 -2.17 4.32
CA LEU A 28 2.24 -2.66 3.18
C LEU A 28 3.48 -1.79 2.94
N ALA A 29 3.35 -0.47 3.03
CA ALA A 29 4.48 0.45 2.89
C ALA A 29 5.56 0.18 3.95
N ALA A 30 5.16 -0.07 5.20
CA ALA A 30 6.08 -0.42 6.28
C ALA A 30 6.84 -1.71 5.99
N VAL A 31 6.17 -2.76 5.53
CA VAL A 31 6.80 -4.04 5.19
C VAL A 31 7.78 -3.91 4.01
N LEU A 32 7.49 -3.03 3.05
CA LEU A 32 8.37 -2.79 1.90
C LEU A 32 9.56 -1.89 2.22
N SER A 33 9.55 -1.17 3.34
CA SER A 33 10.62 -0.26 3.74
C SER A 33 11.93 -1.00 4.05
N ASP A 34 13.06 -0.33 3.80
CA ASP A 34 14.38 -0.90 4.08
C ASP A 34 14.61 -1.11 5.58
N SER A 35 14.02 -0.27 6.44
CA SER A 35 14.11 -0.39 7.89
C SER A 35 13.46 -1.68 8.39
N PHE A 36 12.33 -2.08 7.80
CA PHE A 36 11.66 -3.34 8.13
C PHE A 36 12.47 -4.56 7.64
N LYS A 37 13.00 -4.49 6.42
CA LYS A 37 13.82 -5.56 5.82
C LYS A 37 15.16 -5.78 6.50
N GLN A 38 15.73 -4.74 7.11
CA GLN A 38 16.98 -4.82 7.88
C GLN A 38 16.78 -5.41 9.28
N ASN A 39 15.54 -5.55 9.75
CA ASN A 39 15.26 -6.16 11.05
C ASN A 39 15.70 -7.63 11.04
N PRO A 40 16.48 -8.12 12.03
CA PRO A 40 16.88 -9.53 12.11
C PRO A 40 15.69 -10.49 12.04
N SER A 41 14.56 -10.12 12.67
CA SER A 41 13.33 -10.91 12.68
C SER A 41 12.70 -11.07 11.30
N TRP A 42 13.04 -10.22 10.31
CA TRP A 42 12.57 -10.37 8.94
C TRP A 42 13.03 -11.70 8.33
N LYS A 43 14.28 -12.12 8.62
CA LYS A 43 14.86 -13.35 8.05
C LYS A 43 14.19 -14.61 8.58
N ASP A 44 13.71 -14.55 9.82
CA ASP A 44 13.02 -15.67 10.49
C ASP A 44 11.50 -15.65 10.24
N CYS A 45 10.97 -14.60 9.61
CA CYS A 45 9.55 -14.42 9.36
C CYS A 45 9.17 -14.94 7.97
N ASN A 46 8.66 -16.17 7.92
CA ASN A 46 8.26 -16.80 6.66
C ASN A 46 6.90 -16.32 6.12
N SER A 47 6.07 -15.68 6.94
CA SER A 47 4.72 -15.26 6.57
C SER A 47 4.29 -14.03 7.37
N ILE A 48 3.88 -12.99 6.66
CA ILE A 48 3.52 -11.70 7.25
C ILE A 48 2.08 -11.38 6.88
N GLY A 49 1.23 -11.25 7.91
CA GLY A 49 -0.13 -10.76 7.75
C GLY A 49 -0.14 -9.24 7.68
N ILE A 50 -0.75 -8.68 6.63
CA ILE A 50 -0.93 -7.24 6.46
C ILE A 50 -2.43 -6.95 6.49
N ILE A 51 -2.84 -6.00 7.33
CA ILE A 51 -4.24 -5.57 7.44
C ILE A 51 -4.41 -4.31 6.58
N LEU A 52 -5.20 -4.41 5.52
CA LEU A 52 -5.66 -3.26 4.74
C LEU A 52 -6.90 -2.68 5.44
N SER A 53 -6.74 -1.60 6.19
CA SER A 53 -7.78 -1.10 7.10
C SER A 53 -8.93 -0.35 6.42
N GLY A 54 -8.72 0.18 5.22
CA GLY A 54 -9.69 1.04 4.54
C GLY A 54 -9.40 1.28 3.06
N GLY A 55 -10.45 1.65 2.34
CA GLY A 55 -10.44 1.91 0.89
C GLY A 55 -11.32 3.07 0.46
N ASN A 56 -11.69 3.96 1.39
CA ASN A 56 -12.59 5.06 1.11
C ASN A 56 -11.83 6.24 0.53
N VAL A 57 -11.46 6.12 -0.74
CA VAL A 57 -10.69 7.13 -1.48
C VAL A 57 -11.59 7.89 -2.45
N ASP A 58 -11.42 9.22 -2.53
CA ASP A 58 -12.09 10.04 -3.54
C ASP A 58 -11.37 9.88 -4.89
N LEU A 59 -12.06 9.24 -5.84
CA LEU A 59 -11.59 9.02 -7.21
C LEU A 59 -12.10 10.08 -8.20
N GLY A 60 -12.64 11.20 -7.71
CA GLY A 60 -13.21 12.26 -8.54
C GLY A 60 -12.24 12.79 -9.61
N MET A 61 -10.96 13.00 -9.26
CA MET A 61 -9.96 13.43 -10.24
C MET A 61 -9.73 12.39 -11.34
N LEU A 62 -9.66 11.10 -10.97
CA LEU A 62 -9.45 10.01 -11.93
C LEU A 62 -10.61 9.93 -12.94
N TRP A 63 -11.86 10.07 -12.47
CA TRP A 63 -13.03 10.01 -13.36
C TRP A 63 -13.14 11.26 -14.23
N ASN A 64 -12.77 12.43 -13.71
CA ASN A 64 -12.72 13.66 -14.49
C ASN A 64 -11.66 13.57 -15.60
N SER A 65 -10.53 12.93 -15.36
CA SER A 65 -9.52 12.66 -16.40
C SER A 65 -10.00 11.67 -17.46
N TYR A 66 -10.87 10.71 -17.12
CA TYR A 66 -11.41 9.75 -18.10
C TYR A 66 -12.52 10.34 -18.97
N LYS A 67 -13.20 11.39 -18.51
CA LYS A 67 -14.31 12.05 -19.25
C LYS A 67 -13.86 13.09 -20.27
N ASN A 68 -12.56 13.38 -20.35
CA ASN A 68 -11.93 14.20 -21.39
C ASN A 68 -11.25 13.30 -22.43
#